data_AF-A0A7U7ERS6-F1
#
_entry.id   AF-A0A7U7ERS6-F1
#
_cell.length_a   1.000
_cell.length_b   1.000
_cell.length_c   1.000
_cell.angle_alpha   90.00
_cell.angle_beta   90.00
_cell.angle_gamma   90.00
#
_symmetry.space_group_name_H-M   'P 1'
#
loop_
_entity.id
_entity.type
_entity.pdbx_description
1 polymer ?
#
loop_
_entity_poly.entity_id
_entity_poly.type
_entity_poly.pdbx_seq_one_letter_code
_entity_poly.pdbx_strand_id
1 'polypeptide(L)'
;MKVRFVQSGGFVGVVKGCVLDTSNLTKDEAQELERLVRESGISACETQFSAEARDLQQYEITIEGEPPVSVAFDDRSVPPSARLLVGFLKKHARPQPLD
;
A
#
# COMPACT_ATOMS: atom_id res chain seq x y z
N MET A 1 -7.06 -9.71 9.39
CA MET A 1 -5.89 -9.26 8.62
C MET A 1 -5.81 -7.75 8.72
N LYS A 2 -4.61 -7.18 8.87
CA LYS A 2 -4.45 -5.72 8.95
C LYS A 2 -3.40 -5.25 7.95
N VAL A 3 -3.70 -4.19 7.22
CA VAL A 3 -2.86 -3.63 6.16
C VAL A 3 -2.61 -2.16 6.46
N ARG A 4 -1.35 -1.79 6.61
CA ARG A 4 -0.89 -0.40 6.70
C ARG A 4 -0.42 0.05 5.32
N PHE A 5 -0.85 1.24 4.93
CA PHE A 5 -0.48 1.87 3.68
C PHE A 5 0.04 3.28 3.94
N VAL A 6 1.17 3.61 3.33
CA VAL A 6 1.70 4.98 3.27
C VAL A 6 2.00 5.30 1.81
N GLN A 7 1.58 6.48 1.40
CA GLN A 7 1.93 7.11 0.14
C GLN A 7 2.71 8.39 0.46
N SER A 8 3.90 8.50 -0.09
CA SER A 8 4.80 9.64 0.06
C SER A 8 5.37 10.05 -1.31
N GLY A 9 6.20 11.09 -1.34
CA GLY A 9 6.79 11.59 -2.58
C GLY A 9 5.84 12.41 -3.47
N GLY A 10 6.31 12.76 -4.66
CA GLY A 10 5.66 13.70 -5.55
C GLY A 10 5.81 15.18 -5.13
N PHE A 11 5.39 16.08 -6.03
CA PHE A 11 5.72 17.51 -5.99
C PHE A 11 5.17 18.31 -4.79
N VAL A 12 4.20 17.78 -4.04
CA VAL A 12 3.47 18.54 -3.00
C VAL A 12 3.89 18.15 -1.57
N GLY A 13 4.75 17.13 -1.40
CA GLY A 13 5.26 16.71 -0.09
C GLY A 13 4.20 16.19 0.90
N VAL A 14 2.96 15.95 0.46
CA VAL A 14 1.87 15.47 1.31
C VAL A 14 1.96 13.97 1.49
N VAL A 15 2.17 13.53 2.73
CA VAL A 15 2.06 12.12 3.11
C VAL A 15 0.58 11.76 3.25
N LYS A 16 0.16 10.65 2.63
CA LYS A 16 -1.17 10.06 2.82
C LYS A 16 -1.01 8.66 3.36
N GLY A 17 -1.96 8.19 4.15
CA GLY A 17 -1.92 6.82 4.64
C GLY A 17 -3.26 6.34 5.18
N CYS A 18 -3.34 5.03 5.39
CA CYS A 18 -4.44 4.39 6.11
C CYS A 18 -3.97 3.11 6.77
N VAL A 19 -4.72 2.69 7.78
CA VAL A 19 -4.62 1.36 8.38
C VAL A 19 -5.98 0.71 8.24
N LEU A 20 -6.04 -0.37 7.48
CA LEU A 20 -7.26 -1.14 7.25
C LEU A 20 -7.17 -2.44 8.04
N ASP A 21 -8.12 -2.65 8.93
CA ASP A 21 -8.29 -3.92 9.64
C ASP A 21 -9.57 -4.56 9.11
N THR A 22 -9.48 -5.79 8.60
CA THR A 22 -10.66 -6.54 8.11
C THR A 22 -11.74 -6.69 9.16
N SER A 23 -11.39 -6.64 10.45
CA SER A 23 -12.33 -6.71 11.58
C SER A 23 -13.16 -5.43 11.74
N ASN A 24 -12.68 -4.30 11.20
CA ASN A 24 -13.33 -2.99 11.26
C ASN A 24 -13.97 -2.58 9.92
N LEU A 25 -13.82 -3.40 8.88
CA LEU A 25 -14.39 -3.17 7.56
C LEU A 25 -15.76 -3.87 7.41
N THR A 26 -16.55 -3.43 6.44
CA THR A 26 -17.71 -4.22 6.03
C THR A 26 -17.26 -5.56 5.45
N LYS A 27 -18.16 -6.56 5.47
CA LYS A 27 -17.84 -7.90 4.95
C LYS A 27 -17.35 -7.87 3.49
N ASP A 28 -17.99 -7.05 2.66
CA ASP A 28 -17.64 -6.92 1.24
C ASP A 28 -16.25 -6.25 1.07
N GLU A 29 -15.96 -5.19 1.82
CA GLU A 29 -14.65 -4.52 1.78
C GLU A 29 -13.53 -5.41 2.33
N ALA A 30 -13.80 -6.17 3.39
CA ALA A 30 -12.85 -7.12 3.96
C ALA A 30 -12.52 -8.23 2.95
N GLN A 31 -13.52 -8.80 2.29
CA GLN A 31 -13.33 -9.82 1.25
C GLN A 31 -12.56 -9.27 0.04
N GLU A 32 -12.88 -8.05 -0.38
CA GLU A 32 -12.16 -7.40 -1.48
C GLU A 32 -10.70 -7.13 -1.12
N LEU A 33 -10.42 -6.62 0.09
CA LEU A 33 -9.05 -6.40 0.57
C LEU A 33 -8.25 -7.72 0.61
N GLU A 34 -8.84 -8.79 1.15
CA GLU A 34 -8.20 -10.12 1.19
C GLU A 34 -7.92 -10.67 -0.22
N ARG A 35 -8.87 -10.50 -1.14
CA ARG A 35 -8.72 -10.90 -2.54
C ARG A 35 -7.58 -10.14 -3.22
N LEU A 36 -7.54 -8.81 -3.07
CA LEU A 36 -6.51 -7.95 -3.66
C LEU A 36 -5.13 -8.21 -3.08
N VAL A 37 -5.01 -8.46 -1.78
CA VAL A 37 -3.75 -8.87 -1.15
C VAL A 37 -3.25 -10.18 -1.75
N ARG A 38 -4.13 -11.19 -1.89
CA ARG A 38 -3.78 -12.48 -2.48
C ARG A 38 -3.37 -12.36 -3.95
N GLU A 39 -4.10 -11.59 -4.74
CA GLU A 39 -3.83 -11.38 -6.16
C GLU A 39 -2.60 -10.51 -6.42
N SER A 40 -2.22 -9.65 -5.47
CA SER A 40 -1.04 -8.78 -5.60
C SER A 40 0.27 -9.57 -5.75
N GLY A 41 0.30 -10.80 -5.22
CA GLY A 41 1.51 -11.63 -5.16
C GLY A 41 2.51 -11.19 -4.09
N ILE A 42 2.17 -10.18 -3.28
CA ILE A 42 3.02 -9.71 -2.16
C ILE A 42 3.10 -10.81 -1.12
N SER A 43 4.21 -11.54 -1.14
CA SER A 43 4.45 -12.72 -0.31
C SER A 43 5.82 -12.70 0.38
N ALA A 44 6.66 -11.72 0.04
CA ALA A 44 7.96 -11.51 0.65
C ALA A 44 8.22 -10.01 0.84
N CYS A 45 9.11 -9.68 1.78
CA CYS A 45 9.55 -8.30 1.97
C CYS A 45 10.48 -7.89 0.83
N GLU A 46 10.07 -6.89 0.06
CA GLU A 46 10.83 -6.38 -1.09
C GLU A 46 10.72 -4.86 -1.15
N THR A 47 11.84 -4.20 -1.43
CA THR A 47 11.89 -2.76 -1.66
C THR A 47 12.47 -2.53 -3.04
N GLN A 48 11.68 -1.97 -3.95
CA GLN A 48 12.11 -1.70 -5.30
C GLN A 48 11.75 -0.27 -5.67
N PHE A 49 12.77 0.58 -5.80
CA PHE A 49 12.63 1.94 -6.29
C PHE A 49 13.39 2.10 -7.60
N SER A 50 12.81 2.86 -8.52
CA SER A 50 13.46 3.30 -9.74
C SER A 50 14.49 4.40 -9.44
N ALA A 51 15.50 4.54 -10.30
CA ALA A 51 16.59 5.52 -10.10
C ALA A 51 16.12 6.98 -10.09
N GLU A 52 14.91 7.26 -10.60
CA GLU A 52 14.30 8.60 -10.70
C GLU A 52 13.26 8.87 -9.59
N ALA A 53 13.33 8.15 -8.46
CA ALA A 53 12.30 8.13 -7.42
C ALA A 53 11.94 9.48 -6.76
N ARG A 54 12.76 10.54 -6.91
CA ARG A 54 12.52 11.84 -6.24
C ARG A 54 11.22 12.51 -6.66
N ASP A 55 10.81 12.37 -7.93
CA ASP A 55 9.60 13.00 -8.45
C ASP A 55 8.38 12.06 -8.45
N LEU A 56 8.58 10.78 -8.11
CA LEU A 56 7.54 9.75 -8.16
C LEU A 56 6.80 9.62 -6.83
N GLN A 57 5.56 9.12 -6.89
CA GLN A 57 4.88 8.66 -5.69
C GLN A 57 5.52 7.36 -5.25
N GLN A 58 5.83 7.28 -3.96
CA GLN A 58 6.30 6.09 -3.28
C GLN A 58 5.16 5.48 -2.47
N TYR A 59 5.13 4.16 -2.40
CA TYR A 59 4.11 3.38 -1.75
C TYR A 59 4.78 2.39 -0.81
N GLU A 60 4.42 2.43 0.46
CA GLU A 60 4.79 1.44 1.45
C GLU A 60 3.53 0.69 1.88
N ILE A 61 3.58 -0.64 1.80
CA ILE A 61 2.49 -1.53 2.19
C ILE A 61 3.04 -2.52 3.21
N THR A 62 2.45 -2.55 4.39
CA THR A 62 2.75 -3.55 5.41
C THR A 62 1.49 -4.37 5.67
N ILE A 63 1.58 -5.68 5.45
CA ILE A 63 0.53 -6.64 5.75
C ILE A 63 0.92 -7.33 7.05
N GLU A 64 0.14 -7.08 8.11
CA GLU A 64 0.27 -7.77 9.38
C GLU A 64 -0.27 -9.20 9.23
N GLY A 65 0.65 -10.16 9.26
CA GLY A 65 0.41 -11.60 9.23
C GLY A 65 1.55 -12.32 9.98
N GLU A 66 1.57 -13.65 9.91
CA GLU A 66 2.66 -14.47 10.48
C GLU A 66 3.35 -15.26 9.36
N PRO A 67 4.54 -14.83 8.87
CA PRO A 67 5.28 -13.61 9.25
C PRO A 67 4.70 -12.32 8.64
N PRO A 68 4.99 -11.14 9.21
CA PRO A 68 4.59 -9.86 8.64
C PRO A 68 5.36 -9.61 7.34
N VAL A 69 4.68 -9.05 6.33
CA VAL A 69 5.27 -8.74 5.03
C VAL A 69 5.22 -7.23 4.81
N SER A 70 6.36 -6.63 4.47
CA SER A 70 6.45 -5.21 4.15
C SER A 70 7.11 -5.01 2.81
N VAL A 71 6.45 -4.26 1.93
CA VAL A 71 6.95 -3.96 0.60
C VAL A 71 6.92 -2.46 0.33
N ALA A 72 7.86 -2.00 -0.49
CA ALA A 72 7.92 -0.62 -0.93
C ALA A 72 8.19 -0.53 -2.43
N PHE A 73 7.40 0.30 -3.12
CA PHE A 73 7.46 0.53 -4.56
C PHE A 73 7.34 2.01 -4.88
N ASP A 74 7.59 2.38 -6.13
CA ASP A 74 7.16 3.66 -6.70
C ASP A 74 6.21 3.44 -7.90
N ASP A 75 5.70 4.54 -8.46
CA ASP A 75 4.80 4.50 -9.62
C ASP A 75 5.33 3.70 -10.82
N ARG A 76 6.66 3.54 -10.96
CA ARG A 76 7.29 2.82 -12.06
C ARG A 76 7.65 1.38 -11.71
N SER A 77 7.95 1.09 -10.45
CA SER A 77 8.31 -0.27 -9.99
C SER A 77 7.13 -1.09 -9.50
N VAL A 78 5.96 -0.49 -9.25
CA VAL A 78 4.78 -1.24 -8.78
C VAL A 78 4.39 -2.36 -9.76
N PRO A 79 4.37 -3.63 -9.31
CA PRO A 79 4.00 -4.76 -10.16
C PRO A 79 2.56 -4.60 -10.68
N PRO A 80 2.24 -5.01 -11.92
CA PRO A 80 0.88 -4.94 -12.46
C PRO A 80 -0.17 -5.61 -11.57
N SER A 81 0.19 -6.74 -10.94
CA SER A 81 -0.66 -7.48 -10.00
C SER A 81 -1.01 -6.67 -8.75
N ALA A 82 -0.10 -5.82 -8.26
CA ALA A 82 -0.29 -5.02 -7.05
C ALA A 82 -1.02 -3.68 -7.30
N ARG A 83 -1.22 -3.26 -8.56
CA ARG A 83 -1.83 -1.97 -8.89
C ARG A 83 -3.26 -1.82 -8.38
N LEU A 84 -4.06 -2.89 -8.44
CA LEU A 84 -5.43 -2.87 -7.93
C LEU A 84 -5.47 -2.72 -6.41
N LEU A 85 -4.57 -3.41 -5.69
CA LEU A 85 -4.40 -3.24 -4.25
C LEU A 85 -4.01 -1.81 -3.89
N VAL A 86 -3.00 -1.24 -4.57
CA VAL A 86 -2.59 0.16 -4.36
C VAL A 86 -3.76 1.11 -4.63
N GLY A 87 -4.50 0.91 -5.72
CA GLY A 87 -5.67 1.71 -6.06
C GLY A 87 -6.76 1.66 -4.99
N PHE A 88 -7.03 0.48 -4.43
CA PHE A 88 -7.95 0.30 -3.30
C PHE A 88 -7.45 1.07 -2.07
N LEU A 89 -6.21 0.86 -1.64
CA LEU A 89 -5.63 1.53 -0.48
C LEU A 89 -5.62 3.07 -0.62
N LYS A 90 -5.34 3.60 -1.82
CA LYS A 90 -5.39 5.04 -2.12
C LYS A 90 -6.78 5.66 -1.92
N LYS A 91 -7.87 4.92 -2.14
CA LYS A 91 -9.25 5.41 -1.90
C LYS A 91 -9.54 5.58 -0.40
N HIS A 92 -8.95 4.71 0.43
CA HIS A 92 -9.08 4.77 1.88
C HIS A 92 -8.04 5.68 2.54
N ALA A 93 -6.95 5.99 1.86
CA ALA A 93 -5.92 6.88 2.36
C ALA A 93 -6.47 8.29 2.65
N ARG A 94 -5.96 8.89 3.72
CA ARG A 94 -6.21 10.29 4.09
C ARG A 94 -4.89 11.02 4.27
N PRO A 95 -4.82 12.35 4.07
CA PRO A 95 -3.65 13.13 4.43
C PRO A 95 -3.28 12.86 5.89
N GLN A 96 -2.00 12.58 6.13
CA GLN A 96 -1.46 12.49 7.48
C GLN A 96 -0.66 13.76 7.76
N PRO A 97 -0.70 14.29 9.01
CA PRO A 97 0.22 15.34 9.40
C PRO A 97 1.66 14.82 9.23
N LEU A 98 2.55 15.67 8.71
CA LEU A 98 3.98 15.42 8.88
C LEU A 98 4.29 15.70 10.35
N ASP A 99 4.63 14.66 11.11
CA ASP A 99 5.35 14.81 12.38
C ASP A 99 6.77 15.35 12.14
#